data_AF-A0A453HD75-F1
#
_entry.id   AF-A0A453HD75-F1
#
_cell.length_a   1.000
_cell.length_b   1.000
_cell.length_c   1.000
_cell.angle_alpha   90.00
_cell.angle_beta   90.00
_cell.angle_gamma   90.00
#
_symmetry.space_group_name_H-M   'P 1'
#
loop_
_entity.id
_entity.type
_entity.pdbx_description
1 polymer ?
#
loop_
_entity_poly.entity_id
_entity_poly.type
_entity_poly.pdbx_seq_one_letter_code
_entity_poly.pdbx_strand_id
1 'polypeptide(L)'
;HADLRYKCRTYARLLQHLKSLDKSCLGPLRKAYCQSLNLLLRREAREFANELRASTKAPKNPAVWLEGSNNAGQNGSSADTSTVSDAYSKMLTIFIPLLVDESSFFAHFMCFEVPALVPAGAPNVNKRRSGANDPDDDDLSLMDPDGNDIKPDNTSVELGTLNDALQELLDGIQEDFYAVVDWAYKIDPLRCISMHGITERYLSGQKADAAGFVRKLLDDLESRISVQFSR
;
A
#
# COMPACT_ATOMS: atom_id res chain seq x y z
N HIS A 1 10.31 -8.28 8.90
CA HIS A 1 10.09 -7.15 7.96
C HIS A 1 11.07 -6.00 8.20
N ALA A 2 11.18 -5.43 9.42
CA ALA A 2 12.17 -4.38 9.71
C ALA A 2 13.64 -4.74 9.35
N ASP A 3 14.07 -5.97 9.64
CA ASP A 3 15.40 -6.48 9.25
C ASP A 3 15.61 -6.52 7.73
N LEU A 4 14.56 -6.82 6.95
CA LEU A 4 14.61 -6.79 5.48
C LEU A 4 14.81 -5.35 5.00
N ARG A 5 14.02 -4.39 5.51
CA ARG A 5 14.20 -2.97 5.17
C ARG A 5 15.59 -2.46 5.53
N TYR A 6 16.12 -2.85 6.69
CA TYR A 6 17.48 -2.51 7.12
C TYR A 6 18.54 -3.04 6.13
N LYS A 7 18.42 -4.31 5.73
CA LYS A 7 19.32 -4.92 4.73
C LYS A 7 19.21 -4.24 3.38
N CYS A 8 18.00 -3.95 2.89
CA CYS A 8 17.78 -3.19 1.66
C CYS A 8 18.51 -1.83 1.70
N ARG A 9 18.35 -1.06 2.78
CA ARG A 9 19.04 0.22 2.97
C ARG A 9 20.56 0.07 2.98
N THR A 10 21.06 -0.97 3.64
CA THR A 10 22.50 -1.25 3.76
C THR A 10 23.12 -1.58 2.40
N TYR A 11 22.44 -2.40 1.59
CA TYR A 11 22.95 -2.83 0.28
C TYR A 11 22.57 -1.91 -0.88
N ALA A 12 21.83 -0.82 -0.64
CA ALA A 12 21.35 0.09 -1.69
C ALA A 12 22.50 0.63 -2.57
N ARG A 13 23.62 1.05 -1.97
CA ARG A 13 24.80 1.53 -2.71
C ARG A 13 25.42 0.44 -3.59
N LEU A 14 25.51 -0.79 -3.08
CA LEU A 14 26.03 -1.92 -3.85
C LEU A 14 25.12 -2.24 -5.05
N LEU A 15 23.81 -2.22 -4.84
CA LEU A 15 22.82 -2.42 -5.91
C LEU A 15 22.88 -1.31 -6.97
N GLN A 16 23.19 -0.07 -6.57
CA GLN A 16 23.39 1.04 -7.51
C GLN A 16 24.60 0.79 -8.41
N HIS A 17 25.73 0.33 -7.85
CA HIS A 17 26.89 -0.08 -8.64
C HIS A 17 26.56 -1.28 -9.53
N LEU A 18 25.82 -2.26 -9.03
CA LEU A 18 25.43 -3.43 -9.83
C LEU A 18 24.53 -3.04 -11.01
N LYS A 19 23.64 -2.07 -10.82
CA LYS A 19 22.82 -1.48 -11.90
C LYS A 19 23.66 -0.80 -12.98
N SER A 20 24.74 -0.10 -12.60
CA SER A 20 25.66 0.50 -13.60
C SER A 20 26.38 -0.54 -14.43
N LEU A 21 26.62 -1.73 -13.88
CA LEU A 21 27.26 -2.85 -14.58
C LEU A 21 26.26 -3.61 -15.48
N ASP A 22 25.05 -3.84 -14.98
CA ASP A 22 23.97 -4.50 -15.71
C ASP A 22 22.64 -3.80 -15.45
N LYS A 23 22.10 -3.13 -16.48
CA LYS A 23 20.82 -2.41 -16.39
C LYS A 23 19.62 -3.34 -16.14
N SER A 24 19.75 -4.63 -16.46
CA SER A 24 18.67 -5.62 -16.31
C SER A 24 18.60 -6.27 -14.93
N CYS A 25 19.65 -6.11 -14.10
CA CYS A 25 19.79 -6.83 -12.83
C CYS A 25 18.68 -6.54 -11.81
N LEU A 26 18.05 -5.37 -11.90
CA LEU A 26 17.03 -4.94 -10.95
C LEU A 26 15.67 -5.57 -11.24
N GLY A 27 15.37 -5.97 -12.48
CA GLY A 27 14.08 -6.55 -12.85
C GLY A 27 13.68 -7.74 -11.96
N PRO A 28 14.52 -8.78 -11.86
CA PRO A 28 14.28 -9.93 -10.97
C PRO A 28 14.15 -9.54 -9.49
N LEU A 29 14.93 -8.55 -9.02
CA LEU A 29 14.86 -8.05 -7.65
C LEU A 29 13.52 -7.35 -7.38
N ARG A 30 13.06 -6.48 -8.30
CA ARG A 30 11.74 -5.81 -8.22
C ARG A 30 10.64 -6.85 -8.04
N LYS A 31 10.66 -7.85 -8.92
CA LYS A 31 9.68 -8.92 -8.96
C LYS A 31 9.70 -9.76 -7.69
N ALA A 32 10.88 -10.20 -7.23
CA ALA A 32 11.02 -11.01 -6.02
C ALA A 32 10.54 -10.25 -4.77
N TYR A 33 10.82 -8.95 -4.69
CA TYR A 33 10.36 -8.10 -3.59
C TYR A 33 8.83 -7.98 -3.60
N CYS A 34 8.24 -7.55 -4.73
CA CYS A 34 6.79 -7.42 -4.87
C CYS A 34 6.06 -8.73 -4.58
N GLN A 35 6.57 -9.85 -5.11
CA GLN A 35 5.99 -11.18 -4.85
C GLN A 35 6.06 -11.56 -3.38
N SER A 36 7.21 -11.38 -2.72
CA SER A 36 7.38 -11.71 -1.31
C SER A 36 6.48 -10.86 -0.42
N LEU A 37 6.35 -9.58 -0.76
CA LEU A 37 5.50 -8.65 -0.05
C LEU A 37 4.01 -8.95 -0.26
N ASN A 38 3.61 -9.23 -1.51
CA ASN A 38 2.24 -9.61 -1.82
C ASN A 38 1.85 -10.86 -1.03
N LEU A 39 2.69 -11.90 -1.03
CA LEU A 39 2.45 -13.10 -0.23
C LEU A 39 2.25 -12.79 1.26
N LEU A 40 3.10 -11.92 1.82
CA LEU A 40 3.02 -11.52 3.22
C LEU A 40 1.73 -10.75 3.52
N LEU A 41 1.46 -9.67 2.77
CA LEU A 41 0.30 -8.82 2.99
C LEU A 41 -1.01 -9.56 2.76
N ARG A 42 -1.08 -10.39 1.72
CA ARG A 42 -2.25 -11.22 1.44
C ARG A 42 -2.48 -12.28 2.51
N ARG A 43 -1.41 -12.88 3.03
CA ARG A 43 -1.53 -13.82 4.14
C ARG A 43 -2.07 -13.11 5.37
N GLU A 44 -1.48 -11.99 5.73
CA GLU A 44 -1.89 -11.19 6.89
C GLU A 44 -3.34 -10.70 6.74
N ALA A 45 -3.72 -10.19 5.56
CA ALA A 45 -5.08 -9.74 5.27
C ALA A 45 -6.10 -10.87 5.38
N ARG A 46 -5.77 -12.07 4.90
CA ARG A 46 -6.65 -13.25 5.02
C ARG A 46 -6.76 -13.73 6.46
N GLU A 47 -5.66 -13.81 7.19
CA GLU A 47 -5.66 -14.22 8.61
C GLU A 47 -6.47 -13.22 9.45
N PHE A 48 -6.22 -11.91 9.27
CA PHE A 48 -6.95 -10.84 9.93
C PHE A 48 -8.44 -10.83 9.57
N ALA A 49 -8.77 -10.96 8.29
CA ALA A 49 -10.16 -11.06 7.85
C ALA A 49 -10.85 -12.28 8.47
N ASN A 50 -10.18 -13.44 8.51
CA ASN A 50 -10.75 -14.64 9.12
C ASN A 50 -10.97 -14.49 10.63
N GLU A 51 -10.06 -13.82 11.34
CA GLU A 51 -10.24 -13.49 12.75
C GLU A 51 -11.43 -12.55 12.96
N LEU A 52 -11.56 -11.50 12.14
CA LEU A 52 -12.72 -10.61 12.15
C LEU A 52 -14.02 -11.38 11.92
N ARG A 53 -14.06 -12.25 10.91
CA ARG A 53 -15.24 -13.09 10.61
C ARG A 53 -15.58 -14.03 11.77
N ALA A 54 -14.58 -14.65 12.39
CA ALA A 54 -14.78 -15.55 13.53
C ALA A 54 -15.27 -14.80 14.78
N SER A 55 -14.81 -13.56 14.98
CA SER A 55 -15.26 -12.70 16.08
C SER A 55 -16.67 -12.12 15.87
N THR A 56 -17.12 -12.07 14.61
CA THR A 56 -18.44 -11.56 14.24
C THR A 56 -19.50 -12.65 14.44
N LYS A 57 -20.39 -12.48 15.42
CA LYS A 57 -21.56 -13.36 15.60
C LYS A 57 -22.55 -13.13 14.46
N ALA A 58 -22.37 -13.82 13.33
CA ALA A 58 -23.30 -13.70 12.21
C ALA A 58 -24.69 -14.26 12.58
N PRO A 59 -25.80 -13.53 12.31
CA PRO A 59 -27.13 -14.09 12.46
C PRO A 59 -27.32 -15.24 11.46
N LYS A 60 -27.58 -16.45 11.97
CA LYS A 60 -27.99 -17.60 11.16
C LYS A 60 -29.47 -17.44 10.75
N ASN A 61 -29.79 -16.52 9.83
CA ASN A 61 -30.95 -16.64 8.92
C ASN A 61 -31.10 -15.41 8.01
N PRO A 62 -30.99 -15.56 6.68
CA PRO A 62 -31.26 -14.48 5.73
C PRO A 62 -32.72 -14.45 5.23
N ALA A 63 -33.66 -15.11 5.91
CA ALA A 63 -35.00 -15.38 5.36
C ALA A 63 -36.14 -15.13 6.36
N VAL A 64 -36.30 -13.92 6.91
CA VAL A 64 -37.56 -13.52 7.58
C VAL A 64 -37.77 -12.01 7.46
N TRP A 65 -37.99 -11.48 6.25
CA TRP A 65 -38.36 -10.05 6.09
C TRP A 65 -39.60 -9.83 5.22
N LEU A 66 -40.36 -10.88 4.91
CA LEU A 66 -41.60 -10.78 4.14
C LEU A 66 -42.62 -11.83 4.56
N GLU A 67 -43.09 -11.77 5.81
CA GLU A 67 -44.36 -12.39 6.17
C GLU A 67 -45.05 -11.51 7.22
N GLY A 68 -46.31 -11.16 6.95
CA GLY A 68 -47.02 -10.09 7.63
C GLY A 68 -47.49 -10.42 9.05
N SER A 69 -47.76 -9.33 9.77
CA SER A 69 -48.79 -9.15 10.80
C SER A 69 -48.73 -9.98 12.10
N ASN A 70 -48.84 -9.23 13.20
CA ASN A 70 -49.36 -9.66 14.51
C ASN A 70 -48.55 -10.72 15.28
N ASN A 71 -47.61 -10.26 16.10
CA ASN A 71 -47.58 -10.68 17.51
C ASN A 71 -46.72 -9.74 18.36
N ALA A 72 -47.33 -9.24 19.44
CA ALA A 72 -46.66 -8.53 20.52
C ALA A 72 -45.76 -9.50 21.27
N GLY A 73 -44.44 -9.30 21.16
CA GLY A 73 -43.40 -10.13 21.78
C GLY A 73 -42.03 -9.75 21.24
N GLN A 74 -41.72 -8.44 21.24
CA GLN A 74 -40.43 -7.94 20.78
C GLN A 74 -39.32 -8.29 21.78
N ASN A 75 -38.66 -9.42 21.55
CA ASN A 75 -37.22 -9.52 21.79
C ASN A 75 -36.56 -9.55 20.41
N GLY A 76 -36.25 -8.34 19.92
CA GLY A 76 -35.70 -8.11 18.60
C GLY A 76 -34.34 -8.77 18.43
N SER A 77 -34.30 -9.81 17.60
CA SER A 77 -33.08 -10.33 16.97
C SER A 77 -32.59 -9.36 15.89
N SER A 78 -32.37 -8.10 16.25
CA SER A 78 -31.40 -7.25 15.55
C SER A 78 -30.05 -7.75 16.03
N ALA A 79 -29.50 -8.79 15.38
CA ALA A 79 -28.09 -9.06 15.53
C ALA A 79 -27.36 -7.78 15.12
N ASP A 80 -26.42 -7.31 15.94
CA ASP A 80 -25.61 -6.11 15.71
C ASP A 80 -24.78 -6.27 14.44
N THR A 81 -25.40 -6.14 13.26
CA THR A 81 -24.72 -6.19 11.96
C THR A 81 -23.79 -4.99 11.77
N SER A 82 -23.81 -4.02 12.70
CA SER A 82 -22.80 -2.96 12.85
C SER A 82 -21.37 -3.52 12.96
N THR A 83 -21.22 -4.67 13.61
CA THR A 83 -19.94 -5.37 13.75
C THR A 83 -19.30 -5.76 12.41
N VAL A 84 -20.12 -5.97 11.36
CA VAL A 84 -19.67 -6.27 9.99
C VAL A 84 -19.06 -5.03 9.32
N SER A 85 -19.73 -3.88 9.42
CA SER A 85 -19.20 -2.60 8.93
C SER A 85 -17.96 -2.16 9.72
N ASP A 86 -17.91 -2.45 11.02
CA ASP A 86 -16.74 -2.18 11.86
C ASP A 86 -15.55 -3.07 11.47
N ALA A 87 -15.79 -4.34 11.12
CA ALA A 87 -14.76 -5.24 10.62
C ALA A 87 -14.14 -4.72 9.31
N TYR A 88 -14.98 -4.26 8.37
CA TYR A 88 -14.51 -3.60 7.14
C TYR A 88 -13.70 -2.33 7.45
N SER A 89 -14.20 -1.48 8.36
CA SER A 89 -13.50 -0.26 8.78
C SER A 89 -12.12 -0.56 9.39
N LYS A 90 -12.03 -1.56 10.26
CA LYS A 90 -10.77 -2.01 10.88
C LYS A 90 -9.78 -2.51 9.84
N MET A 91 -10.24 -3.29 8.85
CA MET A 91 -9.39 -3.76 7.77
C MET A 91 -8.76 -2.59 7.01
N LEU A 92 -9.55 -1.59 6.60
CA LEU A 92 -9.02 -0.41 5.93
C LEU A 92 -8.04 0.36 6.83
N THR A 93 -8.39 0.56 8.10
CA THR A 93 -7.57 1.32 9.06
C THR A 93 -6.19 0.71 9.30
N ILE A 94 -6.08 -0.62 9.25
CA ILE A 94 -4.81 -1.32 9.47
C ILE A 94 -4.01 -1.43 8.17
N PHE A 95 -4.63 -1.87 7.08
CA PHE A 95 -3.90 -2.22 5.87
C PHE A 95 -3.59 -1.02 4.97
N ILE A 96 -4.42 0.02 4.95
CA ILE A 96 -4.18 1.18 4.09
C ILE A 96 -2.86 1.89 4.46
N PRO A 97 -2.57 2.23 5.73
CA PRO A 97 -1.27 2.81 6.09
C PRO A 97 -0.08 1.90 5.78
N LEU A 98 -0.22 0.58 5.96
CA LEU A 98 0.83 -0.39 5.65
C LEU A 98 1.13 -0.45 4.16
N LEU A 99 0.08 -0.43 3.32
CA LEU A 99 0.21 -0.40 1.86
C LEU A 99 0.89 0.90 1.40
N VAL A 100 0.52 2.04 1.96
CA VAL A 100 1.16 3.34 1.66
C VAL A 100 2.64 3.32 2.06
N ASP A 101 2.96 2.95 3.29
CA ASP A 101 4.33 2.96 3.81
C ASP A 101 5.24 2.00 3.03
N GLU A 102 4.75 0.80 2.71
CA GLU A 102 5.53 -0.20 2.00
C GLU A 102 5.69 0.09 0.51
N SER A 103 4.64 0.54 -0.18
CA SER A 103 4.73 0.96 -1.59
C SER A 103 5.65 2.17 -1.74
N SER A 104 5.59 3.12 -0.80
CA SER A 104 6.52 4.25 -0.72
C SER A 104 7.95 3.77 -0.51
N PHE A 105 8.21 2.93 0.51
CA PHE A 105 9.55 2.40 0.75
C PHE A 105 10.11 1.68 -0.49
N PHE A 106 9.30 0.86 -1.15
CA PHE A 106 9.71 0.13 -2.35
C PHE A 106 10.03 1.08 -3.50
N ALA A 107 9.18 2.07 -3.77
CA ALA A 107 9.46 3.08 -4.81
C ALA A 107 10.78 3.81 -4.54
N HIS A 108 10.99 4.29 -3.31
CA HIS A 108 12.24 4.98 -2.94
C HIS A 108 13.47 4.05 -3.06
N PHE A 109 13.34 2.80 -2.61
CA PHE A 109 14.42 1.82 -2.67
C PHE A 109 14.79 1.47 -4.13
N MET A 110 13.81 1.30 -5.00
CA MET A 110 14.03 0.91 -6.40
C MET A 110 14.40 2.07 -7.31
N CYS A 111 14.08 3.31 -6.91
CA CYS A 111 14.52 4.55 -7.55
C CYS A 111 15.83 5.10 -6.95
N PHE A 112 16.41 4.43 -5.94
CA PHE A 112 17.63 4.86 -5.22
C PHE A 112 17.54 6.24 -4.57
N GLU A 113 16.33 6.68 -4.20
CA GLU A 113 16.09 7.94 -3.49
C GLU A 113 16.15 7.77 -1.96
N VAL A 114 16.65 6.63 -1.48
CA VAL A 114 16.81 6.40 -0.04
C VAL A 114 18.05 7.17 0.44
N PRO A 115 17.90 8.15 1.37
CA PRO A 115 19.06 8.77 2.00
C PRO A 115 19.91 7.67 2.63
N ALA A 116 21.18 7.61 2.23
CA ALA A 116 22.11 6.69 2.86
C ALA A 116 22.06 6.90 4.38
N LEU A 117 22.03 5.80 5.15
CA LEU A 117 22.21 5.88 6.60
C LEU A 117 23.55 6.57 6.84
N VAL A 118 23.49 7.85 7.22
CA VAL A 118 24.68 8.62 7.53
C VAL A 118 25.28 7.96 8.78
N PRO A 119 26.55 7.51 8.76
CA PRO A 119 27.21 7.06 9.96
C PRO A 119 27.16 8.20 10.98
N ALA A 120 26.85 7.90 12.24
CA ALA A 120 26.85 8.89 13.31
C ALA A 120 28.23 9.59 13.35
N GLY A 121 28.31 10.82 12.80
CA GLY A 121 29.54 11.61 12.78
C GLY A 121 29.86 12.39 11.50
N ALA A 122 29.13 12.24 10.38
CA ALA A 122 29.44 13.05 9.19
C ALA A 122 28.86 14.48 9.29
N PRO A 123 29.63 15.54 8.94
CA PRO A 123 29.18 16.92 9.09
C PRO A 123 28.07 17.25 8.09
N ASN A 124 27.02 17.87 8.60
CA ASN A 124 25.87 18.36 7.85
C ASN A 124 26.30 19.49 6.89
N VAL A 125 26.47 19.19 5.60
CA VAL A 125 26.80 20.17 4.54
C VAL A 125 25.53 20.94 4.13
N ASN A 126 24.86 21.56 5.10
CA ASN A 126 23.82 22.55 4.86
C ASN A 126 23.97 23.69 5.87
N LYS A 127 25.05 24.46 5.72
CA LYS A 127 25.15 25.79 6.31
C LYS A 127 25.71 26.77 5.28
N ARG A 128 24.80 27.39 4.53
CA ARG A 128 25.10 28.59 3.73
C ARG A 128 25.69 29.67 4.64
N ARG A 129 26.89 30.17 4.33
CA ARG A 129 27.36 31.53 4.68
C ARG A 129 28.31 32.07 3.60
N SER A 130 27.81 33.07 2.88
CA SER A 130 28.46 34.30 2.45
C SER A 130 30.00 34.39 2.46
N GLY A 131 30.57 34.50 1.25
CA GLY A 131 31.58 35.48 0.79
C GLY A 131 32.91 35.66 1.54
N ALA A 132 34.02 35.34 0.86
CA ALA A 132 35.19 36.22 0.59
C ALA A 132 36.32 35.41 -0.09
N ASN A 133 37.06 36.07 -0.99
CA ASN A 133 38.16 35.55 -1.81
C ASN A 133 39.39 35.10 -1.00
N ASP A 134 40.05 34.00 -1.38
CA ASP A 134 41.43 33.96 -1.91
C ASP A 134 41.77 32.52 -2.40
N PRO A 135 42.71 32.35 -3.35
CA PRO A 135 43.06 31.06 -3.95
C PRO A 135 44.23 30.42 -3.20
N ASP A 136 44.19 29.10 -3.03
CA ASP A 136 45.38 28.27 -3.20
C ASP A 136 44.96 26.79 -3.31
N ASP A 137 45.59 26.15 -4.28
CA ASP A 137 45.45 24.77 -4.69
C ASP A 137 45.79 23.79 -3.57
N ASP A 138 44.91 22.79 -3.37
CA ASP A 138 45.32 21.42 -3.09
C ASP A 138 44.18 20.48 -3.49
N ASP A 139 44.22 20.22 -4.80
CA ASP A 139 43.89 18.98 -5.51
C ASP A 139 43.43 17.79 -4.65
N LEU A 140 42.11 17.60 -4.56
CA LEU A 140 41.45 16.29 -4.62
C LEU A 140 40.10 16.47 -5.32
N SER A 141 40.13 16.84 -6.60
CA SER A 141 38.93 16.74 -7.43
C SER A 141 38.53 15.27 -7.52
N LEU A 142 37.43 14.94 -6.85
CA LEU A 142 36.68 13.71 -7.07
C LEU A 142 36.45 13.57 -8.58
N MET A 143 37.13 12.61 -9.21
CA MET A 143 36.95 12.32 -10.64
C MET A 143 35.45 12.10 -10.88
N ASP A 144 34.82 13.05 -11.58
CA ASP A 144 33.58 12.82 -12.32
C ASP A 144 33.93 11.81 -13.42
N PRO A 145 33.44 10.56 -13.37
CA PRO A 145 33.53 9.68 -14.50
C PRO A 145 32.32 9.98 -15.40
N ASP A 146 32.61 10.72 -16.46
CA ASP A 146 31.84 10.82 -17.70
C ASP A 146 30.40 11.34 -17.60
N GLY A 147 30.23 12.56 -18.13
CA GLY A 147 28.97 13.04 -18.67
C GLY A 147 28.53 12.15 -19.83
N ASN A 148 27.76 11.12 -19.52
CA ASN A 148 27.02 10.38 -20.52
C ASN A 148 25.58 10.88 -20.49
N ASP A 149 25.16 11.49 -21.60
CA ASP A 149 23.78 11.90 -21.87
C ASP A 149 22.80 10.86 -21.30
N ILE A 150 22.09 11.25 -20.23
CA ILE A 150 20.96 10.49 -19.71
C ILE A 150 19.88 10.59 -20.78
N LYS A 151 19.93 9.69 -21.76
CA LYS A 151 18.82 9.45 -22.68
C LYS A 151 17.61 9.11 -21.80
N PRO A 152 16.52 9.91 -21.83
CA PRO A 152 15.37 9.75 -20.95
C PRO A 152 14.59 8.43 -21.15
N ASP A 153 14.95 7.66 -22.18
CA ASP A 153 14.25 6.47 -22.63
C ASP A 153 14.39 5.26 -21.69
N ASN A 154 15.56 5.08 -21.06
CA ASN A 154 15.79 3.93 -20.17
C ASN A 154 15.09 4.10 -18.80
N THR A 155 15.02 5.33 -18.31
CA THR A 155 14.32 5.64 -17.05
C THR A 155 12.83 5.38 -17.17
N SER A 156 12.24 5.68 -18.34
CA SER A 156 10.83 5.41 -18.64
C SER A 156 10.48 3.91 -18.58
N VAL A 157 11.28 3.06 -19.23
CA VAL A 157 11.06 1.60 -19.23
C VAL A 157 11.21 1.01 -17.83
N GLU A 158 12.20 1.46 -17.07
CA GLU A 158 12.38 1.02 -15.68
C GLU A 158 11.22 1.42 -14.77
N LEU A 159 10.71 2.66 -14.89
CA LEU A 159 9.53 3.11 -14.17
C LEU A 159 8.29 2.29 -14.55
N GLY A 160 8.16 1.91 -15.83
CA GLY A 160 7.12 1.00 -16.31
C GLY A 160 7.15 -0.34 -15.57
N THR A 161 8.30 -1.03 -15.57
CA THR A 161 8.44 -2.32 -14.88
C THR A 161 8.21 -2.25 -13.37
N LEU A 162 8.57 -1.11 -12.74
CA LEU A 162 8.32 -0.87 -11.32
C LEU A 162 6.82 -0.71 -11.06
N ASN A 163 6.14 0.04 -11.93
CA ASN A 163 4.69 0.27 -11.87
C ASN A 163 3.93 -1.05 -12.07
N ASP A 164 4.34 -1.89 -13.02
CA ASP A 164 3.75 -3.21 -13.25
C ASP A 164 3.89 -4.11 -12.02
N ALA A 165 5.07 -4.15 -11.40
CA ALA A 165 5.30 -4.93 -10.19
C ALA A 165 4.50 -4.40 -8.98
N LEU A 166 4.32 -3.10 -8.88
CA LEU A 166 3.44 -2.47 -7.88
C LEU A 166 1.97 -2.76 -8.16
N GLN A 167 1.56 -2.82 -9.42
CA GLN A 167 0.20 -3.18 -9.82
C GLN A 167 -0.10 -4.65 -9.48
N GLU A 168 0.79 -5.60 -9.79
CA GLU A 168 0.64 -7.01 -9.40
C GLU A 168 0.49 -7.17 -7.88
N LEU A 169 1.25 -6.37 -7.10
CA LEU A 169 1.12 -6.32 -5.65
C LEU A 169 -0.28 -5.88 -5.20
N LEU A 170 -0.86 -4.89 -5.88
CA LEU A 170 -2.20 -4.37 -5.56
C LEU A 170 -3.31 -5.31 -5.98
N ASP A 171 -3.22 -5.88 -7.18
CA ASP A 171 -4.22 -6.79 -7.71
C ASP A 171 -4.42 -7.97 -6.75
N GLY A 172 -3.32 -8.48 -6.18
CA GLY A 172 -3.41 -9.57 -5.21
C GLY A 172 -4.09 -9.18 -3.89
N ILE A 173 -3.76 -8.00 -3.31
CA ILE A 173 -4.37 -7.57 -2.04
C ILE A 173 -5.84 -7.15 -2.21
N GLN A 174 -6.18 -6.61 -3.39
CA GLN A 174 -7.51 -6.19 -3.76
C GLN A 174 -8.51 -7.35 -3.70
N GLU A 175 -8.14 -8.52 -4.22
CA GLU A 175 -8.97 -9.74 -4.14
C GLU A 175 -9.30 -10.13 -2.69
N ASP A 176 -8.36 -9.95 -1.77
CA ASP A 176 -8.58 -10.25 -0.36
C ASP A 176 -9.53 -9.24 0.30
N PHE A 177 -9.49 -7.97 -0.12
CA PHE A 177 -10.43 -6.95 0.34
C PHE A 177 -11.83 -7.19 -0.25
N TYR A 178 -11.93 -7.57 -1.52
CA TYR A 178 -13.18 -7.97 -2.16
C TYR A 178 -13.84 -9.13 -1.43
N ALA A 179 -13.06 -10.12 -0.98
CA ALA A 179 -13.60 -11.23 -0.20
C ALA A 179 -14.24 -10.76 1.13
N VAL A 180 -13.77 -9.65 1.72
CA VAL A 180 -14.39 -9.06 2.93
C VAL A 180 -15.66 -8.30 2.58
N VAL A 181 -15.65 -7.52 1.50
CA VAL A 181 -16.84 -6.81 1.00
C VAL A 181 -17.95 -7.80 0.61
N ASP A 182 -17.62 -8.83 -0.18
CA ASP A 182 -18.53 -9.90 -0.57
C ASP A 182 -19.08 -10.68 0.64
N TRP A 183 -18.26 -10.90 1.67
CA TRP A 183 -18.71 -11.52 2.93
C TRP A 183 -19.68 -10.62 3.69
N ALA A 184 -19.36 -9.33 3.80
CA ALA A 184 -20.20 -8.35 4.51
C ALA A 184 -21.58 -8.22 3.84
N TYR A 185 -21.60 -8.14 2.51
CA TYR A 185 -22.84 -8.11 1.72
C TYR A 185 -23.69 -9.36 1.93
N LYS A 186 -23.08 -10.55 1.97
CA LYS A 186 -23.82 -11.82 2.22
C LYS A 186 -24.49 -11.86 3.60
N ILE A 187 -23.96 -11.13 4.59
CA ILE A 187 -24.58 -11.05 5.92
C ILE A 187 -25.73 -10.07 5.91
N ASP A 188 -25.50 -8.86 5.39
CA ASP A 188 -26.48 -7.77 5.41
C ASP A 188 -26.21 -6.80 4.25
N PRO A 189 -27.00 -6.87 3.16
CA PRO A 189 -26.85 -5.98 2.00
C PRO A 189 -26.94 -4.48 2.34
N LEU A 190 -27.66 -4.10 3.40
CA LEU A 190 -27.77 -2.68 3.81
C LEU A 190 -26.43 -2.14 4.34
N ARG A 191 -25.47 -3.01 4.67
CA ARG A 191 -24.12 -2.60 5.07
C ARG A 191 -23.33 -1.99 3.93
N CYS A 192 -23.73 -2.18 2.67
CA CYS A 192 -23.14 -1.47 1.54
C CYS A 192 -23.18 0.05 1.73
N ILE A 193 -24.23 0.61 2.32
CA ILE A 193 -24.33 2.06 2.62
C ILE A 193 -23.23 2.48 3.59
N SER A 194 -23.06 1.73 4.69
CA SER A 194 -22.02 2.03 5.69
C SER A 194 -20.62 1.83 5.12
N MET A 195 -20.39 0.76 4.35
CA MET A 195 -19.10 0.50 3.72
C MET A 195 -18.76 1.58 2.71
N HIS A 196 -19.72 2.00 1.88
CA HIS A 196 -19.55 3.11 0.94
C HIS A 196 -19.14 4.39 1.66
N GLY A 197 -19.85 4.78 2.72
CA GLY A 197 -19.51 5.97 3.50
C GLY A 197 -18.18 5.87 4.29
N ILE A 198 -17.66 4.67 4.54
CA ILE A 198 -16.31 4.47 5.08
C ILE A 198 -15.28 4.67 3.96
N THR A 199 -15.48 4.04 2.79
CA THR A 199 -14.57 4.15 1.63
C THR A 199 -14.46 5.58 1.12
N GLU A 200 -15.59 6.29 1.00
CA GLU A 200 -15.63 7.70 0.59
C GLU A 200 -14.87 8.61 1.58
N ARG A 201 -14.93 8.32 2.89
CA ARG A 201 -14.13 9.01 3.91
C ARG A 201 -12.64 8.77 3.72
N TYR A 202 -12.23 7.58 3.31
CA TYR A 202 -10.83 7.30 2.98
C TYR A 202 -10.41 8.01 1.69
N LEU A 203 -11.24 8.04 0.65
CA LEU A 203 -10.98 8.74 -0.61
C LEU A 203 -10.85 10.26 -0.42
N SER A 204 -11.77 10.86 0.35
CA SER A 204 -11.77 12.30 0.64
C SER A 204 -10.70 12.72 1.67
N GLY A 205 -10.36 11.82 2.61
CA GLY A 205 -9.34 12.02 3.64
C GLY A 205 -7.92 11.81 3.14
N GLN A 206 -7.71 10.99 2.11
CA GLN A 206 -6.42 10.83 1.41
C GLN A 206 -6.12 12.02 0.49
N LYS A 207 -5.94 13.20 1.10
CA LYS A 207 -5.46 14.37 0.37
C LYS A 207 -3.98 14.19 0.00
N ALA A 208 -3.73 14.23 -1.31
CA ALA A 208 -2.50 14.52 -2.03
C ALA A 208 -1.31 13.52 -2.02
N ASP A 209 -0.91 12.92 -0.89
CA ASP A 209 0.43 12.26 -0.82
C ASP A 209 0.43 10.72 -0.70
N ALA A 210 -0.73 10.08 -0.57
CA ALA A 210 -0.82 8.61 -0.58
C ALA A 210 -0.72 8.10 -2.02
N ALA A 211 0.28 7.25 -2.28
CA ALA A 211 0.62 6.66 -3.58
C ALA A 211 -0.63 6.31 -4.40
N GLY A 212 -0.72 6.79 -5.66
CA GLY A 212 -1.93 6.67 -6.50
C GLY A 212 -2.51 5.25 -6.61
N PHE A 213 -1.68 4.26 -6.36
CA PHE A 213 -1.99 2.86 -6.11
C PHE A 213 -3.08 2.60 -5.06
N VAL A 214 -3.03 3.27 -3.92
CA VAL A 214 -4.00 3.11 -2.84
C VAL A 214 -5.32 3.77 -3.18
N ARG A 215 -5.28 4.90 -3.90
CA ARG A 215 -6.48 5.53 -4.45
C ARG A 215 -7.18 4.59 -5.42
N LYS A 216 -6.44 3.97 -6.35
CA LYS A 216 -6.98 2.95 -7.26
C LYS A 216 -7.64 1.79 -6.53
N LEU A 217 -7.01 1.26 -5.47
CA LEU A 217 -7.62 0.21 -4.64
C LEU A 217 -8.93 0.67 -3.99
N LEU A 218 -8.99 1.90 -3.48
CA LEU A 218 -10.20 2.44 -2.85
C LEU A 218 -11.32 2.71 -3.87
N ASP A 219 -10.99 3.24 -5.05
CA ASP A 219 -11.94 3.46 -6.16
C ASP A 219 -12.55 2.11 -6.62
N ASP A 220 -11.70 1.09 -6.74
CA ASP A 220 -12.11 -0.27 -7.10
C ASP A 220 -13.04 -0.89 -6.03
N LEU A 221 -12.77 -0.65 -4.75
CA LEU A 221 -13.65 -1.08 -3.65
C LEU A 221 -14.99 -0.36 -3.67
N GLU A 222 -15.01 0.96 -3.92
CA GLU A 222 -16.24 1.75 -4.06
C GLU A 222 -17.10 1.24 -5.22
N SER A 223 -16.46 0.96 -6.38
CA SER A 223 -17.12 0.36 -7.54
C SER A 223 -17.74 -1.00 -7.20
N ARG A 224 -16.98 -1.89 -6.52
CA ARG A 224 -17.48 -3.20 -6.09
C ARG A 224 -18.67 -3.09 -5.13
N ILE A 225 -18.60 -2.20 -4.15
CA ILE A 225 -19.70 -1.94 -3.19
C ILE A 225 -20.94 -1.44 -3.93
N SER A 226 -20.77 -0.52 -4.88
CA SER A 226 -21.85 0.04 -5.70
C SER A 226 -22.56 -1.02 -6.54
N VAL A 227 -21.79 -1.90 -7.20
CA VAL A 227 -22.34 -3.02 -7.96
C VAL A 227 -23.14 -3.96 -7.07
N GLN A 228 -22.64 -4.28 -5.87
CA GLN A 228 -23.38 -5.11 -4.91
C GLN A 228 -24.65 -4.44 -4.40
N PHE A 229 -24.63 -3.13 -4.15
CA PHE A 229 -25.81 -2.39 -3.70
C PHE A 229 -26.90 -2.31 -4.78
N SER A 230 -26.50 -2.27 -6.06
CA SER A 230 -27.43 -2.20 -7.20
C SER A 230 -28.08 -3.54 -7.60
N ARG A 231 -27.65 -4.65 -7.00
CA ARG A 231 -28.15 -6.00 -7.27
C ARG A 231 -29.34 -6.35 -6.40
#